data_AF-A0A1H7EWV5-F1
#
_entry.id   AF-A0A1H7EWV5-F1
#
_cell.length_a   1.000
_cell.length_b   1.000
_cell.length_c   1.000
_cell.angle_alpha   90.00
_cell.angle_beta   90.00
_cell.angle_gamma   90.00
#
_symmetry.space_group_name_H-M   'P 1'
#
loop_
_entity.id
_entity.type
_entity.pdbx_description
1 polymer ?
#
loop_
_entity_poly.entity_id
_entity_poly.type
_entity_poly.pdbx_seq_one_letter_code
_entity_poly.pdbx_strand_id
1 'polypeptide(L)'
;MKKIAAFMALFIIVSAGCRAQDTGDPADREEPSVFSGTVIRVAEDGTLIIEPDEGEEIRQSGTEVSINPGDNQNFELGDQVMVTHEGPVMESHPLQVHLISIERSED
;
A
#
# COMPACT_ATOMS: atom_id res chain seq x y z
N MET A 1 -33.64 -64.89 -4.69
CA MET A 1 -34.24 -63.71 -5.36
C MET A 1 -35.45 -63.23 -4.56
N LYS A 2 -35.34 -62.10 -3.87
CA LYS A 2 -36.51 -61.40 -3.31
C LYS A 2 -36.20 -59.90 -3.27
N LYS A 3 -36.96 -59.13 -4.04
CA LYS A 3 -36.93 -57.67 -4.10
C LYS A 3 -37.51 -57.15 -2.78
N ILE A 4 -36.82 -56.23 -2.10
CA ILE A 4 -37.41 -55.44 -1.02
C ILE A 4 -37.17 -53.99 -1.38
N ALA A 5 -38.26 -53.32 -1.71
CA ALA A 5 -38.32 -51.89 -1.92
C ALA A 5 -38.79 -51.20 -0.62
N ALA A 6 -38.39 -49.93 -0.51
CA ALA A 6 -38.89 -48.88 0.37
C ALA A 6 -38.51 -48.96 1.86
N PHE A 7 -37.87 -47.92 2.38
CA PHE A 7 -38.54 -46.90 3.21
C PHE A 7 -37.56 -45.79 3.62
N MET A 8 -37.82 -44.57 3.14
CA MET A 8 -37.86 -43.32 3.91
C MET A 8 -36.90 -43.20 5.12
N ALA A 9 -35.81 -42.45 4.94
CA ALA A 9 -35.16 -41.75 6.05
C ALA A 9 -34.72 -40.37 5.58
N LEU A 10 -35.60 -39.42 5.86
CA LEU A 10 -35.36 -37.99 6.05
C LEU A 10 -34.01 -37.75 6.74
N PHE A 11 -33.00 -37.32 5.98
CA PHE A 11 -31.77 -36.77 6.55
C PHE A 11 -31.78 -35.26 6.30
N ILE A 12 -32.36 -34.55 7.26
CA ILE A 12 -32.26 -33.11 7.42
C ILE A 12 -30.79 -32.83 7.72
N ILE A 13 -30.02 -32.44 6.71
CA ILE A 13 -28.74 -31.78 6.95
C ILE A 13 -29.09 -30.34 7.29
N VAL A 14 -29.21 -30.07 8.59
CA VAL A 14 -29.15 -28.72 9.16
C VAL A 14 -27.79 -28.17 8.73
N SER A 15 -27.77 -27.37 7.67
CA SER A 15 -26.64 -26.49 7.40
C SER A 15 -26.60 -25.52 8.57
N ALA A 16 -25.68 -25.79 9.50
CA ALA A 16 -25.24 -24.83 10.48
C ALA A 16 -24.82 -23.58 9.70
N GLY A 17 -25.70 -22.58 9.66
CA GLY A 17 -25.33 -21.24 9.27
C GLY A 17 -24.37 -20.74 10.32
N CYS A 18 -23.08 -21.01 10.14
CA CYS A 18 -22.03 -20.24 10.77
C CYS A 18 -22.25 -18.81 10.31
N ARG A 19 -22.85 -17.99 11.19
CA ARG A 19 -22.75 -16.54 11.10
C ARG A 19 -21.26 -16.22 11.26
N ALA A 20 -20.54 -16.19 10.14
CA ALA A 20 -19.28 -15.49 10.08
C ALA A 20 -19.64 -14.01 10.28
N GLN A 21 -19.33 -13.53 11.49
CA GLN A 21 -19.13 -12.12 11.74
C GLN A 21 -18.06 -11.68 10.73
N ASP A 22 -18.49 -10.87 9.78
CA ASP A 22 -17.62 -10.17 8.85
C ASP A 22 -16.74 -9.23 9.69
N THR A 23 -15.58 -9.77 10.05
CA THR A 23 -14.45 -9.06 10.62
C THR A 23 -13.57 -8.89 9.40
N GLY A 24 -13.50 -7.67 8.86
CA GLY A 24 -12.94 -7.39 7.54
C GLY A 24 -11.70 -8.22 7.22
N ASP A 25 -11.73 -8.84 6.04
CA ASP A 25 -10.70 -9.75 5.56
C ASP A 25 -9.33 -9.03 5.53
N PRO A 26 -8.28 -9.57 6.17
CA PRO A 26 -6.93 -9.02 6.05
C PRO A 26 -6.40 -9.00 4.61
N ALA A 27 -7.06 -9.68 3.66
CA ALA A 27 -6.71 -9.70 2.23
C ALA A 27 -6.98 -8.37 1.47
N ASP A 28 -7.67 -7.40 2.07
CA ASP A 28 -7.98 -6.11 1.42
C ASP A 28 -6.98 -4.97 1.74
N ARG A 29 -5.84 -5.27 2.38
CA ARG A 29 -4.77 -4.27 2.56
C ARG A 29 -3.85 -4.28 1.34
N GLU A 30 -3.80 -3.19 0.60
CA GLU A 30 -2.74 -2.96 -0.38
C GLU A 30 -1.38 -3.00 0.33
N GLU A 31 -0.47 -3.83 -0.15
CA GLU A 31 0.88 -3.92 0.41
C GLU A 31 1.62 -2.59 0.19
N PRO A 32 2.41 -2.12 1.18
CA PRO A 32 3.22 -0.92 1.02
C PRO A 32 4.15 -1.01 -0.20
N SER A 33 4.25 0.11 -0.93
CA SER A 33 5.18 0.28 -2.04
C SER A 33 6.39 1.11 -1.60
N VAL A 34 7.54 0.85 -2.21
CA VAL A 34 8.81 1.51 -1.89
C VAL A 34 9.45 2.03 -3.18
N PHE A 35 10.02 3.23 -3.14
CA PHE A 35 10.87 3.74 -4.21
C PHE A 35 12.09 4.47 -3.65
N SER A 36 13.20 4.41 -4.38
CA SER A 36 14.40 5.21 -4.12
C SER A 36 14.35 6.52 -4.92
N GLY A 37 14.99 7.58 -4.42
CA GLY A 37 15.07 8.83 -5.16
C GLY A 37 15.93 9.88 -4.49
N THR A 38 16.13 10.99 -5.20
CA THR A 38 16.94 12.12 -4.75
C THR A 38 16.07 13.30 -4.34
N VAL A 39 16.36 13.93 -3.21
CA VAL A 39 15.75 15.20 -2.83
C VAL A 39 16.24 16.31 -3.76
N ILE A 40 15.37 16.82 -4.63
CA ILE A 40 15.68 17.88 -5.61
C ILE A 40 15.19 19.27 -5.18
N ARG A 41 14.40 19.35 -4.11
CA ARG A 41 14.00 20.62 -3.49
C ARG A 41 13.56 20.41 -2.03
N VAL A 42 13.87 21.37 -1.18
CA VAL A 42 13.30 21.51 0.17
C VAL A 42 12.54 22.83 0.22
N ALA A 43 11.24 22.78 0.47
CA ALA A 43 10.38 23.95 0.63
C ALA A 43 10.58 24.62 2.00
N GLU A 44 10.11 25.85 2.15
CA GLU A 44 10.24 26.61 3.41
C GLU A 44 9.51 25.95 4.59
N ASP A 45 8.47 25.16 4.32
CA ASP A 45 7.69 24.42 5.31
C ASP A 45 8.24 23.01 5.60
N GLY A 46 9.40 22.65 5.03
CA GLY A 46 10.02 21.35 5.18
C GLY A 46 9.50 20.28 4.23
N THR A 47 8.56 20.60 3.33
CA THR A 47 8.12 19.68 2.27
C THR A 47 9.28 19.39 1.31
N LEU A 48 9.48 18.12 0.99
CA LEU A 48 10.49 17.64 0.06
C LEU A 48 9.88 17.39 -1.30
N ILE A 49 10.58 17.81 -2.36
CA ILE A 49 10.33 17.32 -3.72
C ILE A 49 11.43 16.31 -4.03
N ILE A 50 11.03 15.08 -4.31
CA ILE A 50 11.91 13.96 -4.61
C ILE A 50 11.73 13.58 -6.07
N GLU A 51 12.84 13.41 -6.78
CA GLU A 51 12.87 12.76 -8.09
C GLU A 51 13.14 11.26 -7.87
N PRO A 52 12.18 10.36 -8.15
CA PRO A 52 12.41 8.92 -8.04
C PRO A 52 13.50 8.46 -9.01
N ASP A 53 14.30 7.47 -8.63
CA ASP A 53 15.40 6.95 -9.46
C ASP A 53 14.91 6.32 -10.77
N GLU A 54 15.77 6.31 -11.80
CA GLU A 54 15.43 5.66 -13.06
C GLU A 54 15.06 4.18 -12.88
N GLY A 55 13.90 3.79 -13.42
CA GLY A 55 13.38 2.43 -13.32
C GLY A 55 12.40 2.19 -12.18
N GLU A 56 12.25 3.14 -11.25
CA GLU A 56 11.23 3.07 -10.20
C GLU A 56 9.80 3.07 -10.78
N GLU A 57 8.94 2.19 -10.27
CA GLU A 57 7.59 1.98 -10.82
C GLU A 57 6.74 3.25 -10.73
N ILE A 58 6.88 4.02 -9.66
CA ILE A 58 6.18 5.28 -9.44
C ILE A 58 6.41 6.30 -10.58
N ARG A 59 7.51 6.16 -11.34
CA ARG A 59 7.79 7.01 -12.52
C ARG A 59 6.80 6.84 -13.66
N GLN A 60 6.01 5.76 -13.64
CA GLN A 60 4.90 5.59 -14.59
C GLN A 60 3.78 6.63 -14.36
N SER A 61 3.64 7.15 -13.13
CA SER A 61 2.65 8.16 -12.78
C SER A 61 3.17 9.59 -12.91
N GLY A 62 4.49 9.82 -12.78
CA GLY A 62 5.07 11.16 -12.81
C GLY A 62 6.54 11.20 -12.39
N THR A 63 7.20 12.34 -12.56
CA THR A 63 8.66 12.46 -12.38
C THR A 63 9.10 13.03 -11.03
N GLU A 64 8.16 13.60 -10.26
CA GLU A 64 8.45 14.27 -9.00
C GLU A 64 7.38 13.87 -7.98
N VAL A 65 7.78 13.67 -6.72
CA VAL A 65 6.90 13.31 -5.61
C VAL A 65 7.06 14.35 -4.49
N SER A 66 5.96 14.88 -3.99
CA SER A 66 5.90 15.79 -2.85
C SER A 66 5.69 15.00 -1.57
N ILE A 67 6.65 15.09 -0.64
CA ILE A 67 6.62 14.38 0.65
C ILE A 67 6.72 15.39 1.80
N ASN A 68 5.81 15.29 2.76
CA ASN A 68 5.99 15.93 4.06
C ASN A 68 6.53 14.88 5.04
N PRO A 69 7.81 14.94 5.44
CA PRO A 69 8.43 13.92 6.28
C PRO A 69 7.98 13.99 7.76
N GLY A 70 7.19 14.99 8.13
CA GLY A 70 6.84 15.30 9.52
C GLY A 70 7.93 16.10 10.25
N ASP A 71 7.66 16.43 11.52
CA ASP A 71 8.53 17.27 12.33
C ASP A 71 9.88 16.58 12.64
N ASN A 72 10.95 17.39 12.76
CA ASN A 72 12.31 16.99 13.17
C ASN A 72 13.10 16.11 12.18
N GLN A 73 12.68 16.04 10.91
CA GLN A 73 13.43 15.36 9.83
C GLN A 73 14.27 16.40 9.06
N ASN A 74 15.60 16.31 9.17
CA ASN A 74 16.51 17.31 8.58
C ASN A 74 17.08 16.89 7.21
N PHE A 75 16.23 16.67 6.19
CA PHE A 75 16.71 16.33 4.85
C PHE A 75 17.30 17.54 4.12
N GLU A 76 18.32 17.30 3.30
CA GLU A 76 19.00 18.33 2.51
C GLU A 76 18.87 18.06 1.01
N LEU A 77 19.07 19.10 0.21
CA LEU A 77 19.13 18.98 -1.25
C LEU A 77 20.25 18.01 -1.65
N GLY A 78 19.90 17.00 -2.44
CA GLY A 78 20.83 15.96 -2.89
C GLY A 78 20.86 14.71 -2.00
N ASP A 79 20.14 14.68 -0.87
CA ASP A 79 20.00 13.47 -0.07
C ASP A 79 19.37 12.36 -0.92
N GLN A 80 20.00 11.17 -0.88
CA GLN A 80 19.42 9.94 -1.39
C GLN A 80 18.48 9.36 -0.33
N VAL A 81 17.26 9.03 -0.75
CA VAL A 81 16.20 8.59 0.16
C VAL A 81 15.49 7.35 -0.36
N MET A 82 15.00 6.55 0.58
CA MET A 82 14.07 5.46 0.34
C MET A 82 12.73 5.82 0.97
N VAL A 83 11.67 5.85 0.16
CA VAL A 83 10.32 6.26 0.58
C VAL A 83 9.40 5.04 0.57
N THR A 84 8.77 4.76 1.70
CA THR A 84 7.70 3.77 1.81
C THR A 84 6.36 4.49 1.83
N HIS A 85 5.42 4.07 0.99
CA HIS A 85 4.06 4.64 0.93
C HIS A 85 3.00 3.55 0.74
N GLU A 86 1.75 3.87 1.02
CA GLU A 86 0.60 2.99 0.79
C GLU A 86 -0.52 3.71 0.05
N GLY A 87 -1.50 2.92 -0.39
CA GLY A 87 -2.67 3.43 -1.07
C GLY A 87 -2.36 4.03 -2.45
N PRO A 88 -3.34 4.75 -3.02
CA PRO A 88 -3.22 5.26 -4.38
C PRO A 88 -2.19 6.39 -4.49
N VAL A 89 -1.42 6.37 -5.59
CA VAL A 89 -0.66 7.54 -6.04
C VAL A 89 -1.62 8.56 -6.61
N MET A 90 -1.60 9.78 -6.06
CA MET A 90 -2.37 10.90 -6.59
C MET A 90 -1.60 11.55 -7.74
N GLU A 91 -2.14 11.43 -8.95
CA GLU A 91 -1.56 11.94 -10.21
C GLU A 91 -1.68 13.49 -10.33
N SER A 92 -1.16 14.21 -9.34
CA SER A 92 -0.89 15.65 -9.41
C SER A 92 0.55 15.92 -9.89
N HIS A 93 0.91 17.19 -10.06
CA HIS A 93 2.30 17.57 -10.33
C HIS A 93 2.79 18.61 -9.31
N PRO A 94 3.68 18.24 -8.37
CA PRO A 94 4.27 16.91 -8.14
C PRO A 94 3.24 15.84 -7.72
N LEU A 95 3.58 14.56 -7.85
CA LEU A 95 2.77 13.46 -7.33
C LEU A 95 2.62 13.57 -5.81
N GLN A 96 1.54 13.01 -5.29
CA GLN A 96 1.35 12.87 -3.84
C GLN A 96 1.08 11.41 -3.50
N VAL A 97 1.54 10.98 -2.33
CA VAL A 97 1.38 9.61 -1.82
C VAL A 97 1.01 9.64 -0.33
N HIS A 98 0.46 8.54 0.19
CA HIS A 98 0.31 8.37 1.63
C HIS A 98 1.62 7.84 2.21
N LEU A 99 2.41 8.73 2.80
CA LEU A 99 3.72 8.41 3.37
C LEU A 99 3.59 7.48 4.59
N ILE A 100 4.34 6.38 4.59
CA ILE A 100 4.59 5.53 5.76
C ILE A 100 5.92 5.92 6.41
N SER A 101 7.00 5.95 5.62
CA SER A 101 8.33 6.31 6.11
C SER A 101 9.20 6.88 5.00
N ILE A 102 10.22 7.64 5.42
CA ILE A 102 11.29 8.11 4.56
C ILE A 102 12.60 8.00 5.34
N GLU A 103 13.60 7.39 4.73
CA GLU A 103 14.91 7.12 5.32
C GLU A 103 15.99 7.59 4.35
N ARG A 104 17.14 8.08 4.87
CA ARG A 104 18.31 8.31 4.01
C ARG A 104 18.90 6.95 3.67
N SER A 105 19.27 6.77 2.40
CA SER A 105 20.03 5.60 1.98
C SER A 105 21.40 5.62 2.66
N GLU A 106 21.78 4.52 3.31
CA GLU A 106 23.14 4.35 3.83
C GLU A 106 24.08 4.01 2.64
N ASP A 107 25.19 4.74 2.50
CA ASP A 107 26.24 4.50 1.50
C ASP A 107 26.97 3.15 1.67
#